data_AF-A0A3D4JDR0-F1
#
_entry.id   AF-A0A3D4JDR0-F1
#
_cell.length_a   1.000
_cell.length_b   1.000
_cell.length_c   1.000
_cell.angle_alpha   90.00
_cell.angle_beta   90.00
_cell.angle_gamma   90.00
#
_symmetry.space_group_name_H-M   'P 1'
#
loop_
_entity.id
_entity.type
_entity.pdbx_description
1 polymer ?
#
loop_
_entity_poly.entity_id
_entity_poly.type
_entity_poly.pdbx_seq_one_letter_code
_entity_poly.pdbx_strand_id
1 'polypeptide(L)'
;VAELNGEPIYHRRLLLDFPARAEAAQKPGMVAGVYGLLGANKIEPEQIQSWLSDWKSAYQLASGKTNVDESIHVTRLNYYDKAIKAMLASETPLSSVWLVLWTWTLSIQTLNGDHLKFWQNACNALGLLGDGFLERIQGLDHFIDEIEIMFEEIATANGLDEETPL
;
A
#
# COMPACT_ATOMS: atom_id res chain seq x y z
N VAL A 1 5.75 -13.70 -1.11
CA VAL A 1 4.29 -14.03 -1.12
C VAL A 1 3.65 -13.88 -2.51
N ALA A 2 3.62 -12.69 -3.11
CA ALA A 2 2.94 -12.46 -4.40
C ALA A 2 3.54 -13.25 -5.58
N GLU A 3 4.87 -13.26 -5.70
CA GLU A 3 5.58 -13.97 -6.78
C GLU A 3 5.68 -15.48 -6.57
N LEU A 4 5.39 -15.98 -5.36
CA LEU A 4 5.42 -17.41 -5.06
C LEU A 4 4.25 -18.17 -5.69
N ASN A 5 3.12 -17.47 -5.91
CA ASN A 5 1.86 -18.08 -6.33
C ASN A 5 1.28 -17.41 -7.60
N GLY A 6 2.08 -16.66 -8.36
CA GLY A 6 1.67 -16.07 -9.63
C GLY A 6 2.47 -14.83 -10.04
N GLU A 7 1.95 -14.10 -11.04
CA GLU A 7 2.57 -12.86 -11.52
C GLU A 7 2.64 -11.78 -10.43
N PRO A 8 3.65 -10.87 -10.50
CA PRO A 8 3.77 -9.74 -9.59
C PRO A 8 2.47 -8.95 -9.51
N ILE A 9 2.04 -8.58 -8.29
CA ILE A 9 0.84 -7.76 -8.15
C ILE A 9 1.18 -6.32 -8.55
N TYR A 10 0.52 -5.83 -9.60
CA TYR A 10 0.63 -4.45 -10.01
C TYR A 10 0.17 -3.51 -8.88
N HIS A 11 0.91 -2.43 -8.64
CA HIS A 11 0.70 -1.45 -7.57
C HIS A 11 -0.77 -1.12 -7.27
N ARG A 12 -1.61 -0.92 -8.31
CA ARG A 12 -3.05 -0.60 -8.17
C ARG A 12 -3.84 -1.65 -7.39
N ARG A 13 -3.47 -2.92 -7.49
CA ARG A 13 -4.22 -4.05 -6.95
C ARG A 13 -3.54 -4.69 -5.74
N LEU A 14 -2.45 -4.11 -5.24
CA LEU A 14 -1.65 -4.71 -4.15
C LEU A 14 -2.52 -5.22 -3.02
N LEU A 15 -3.28 -4.35 -2.34
CA LEU A 15 -4.14 -4.75 -1.22
C LEU A 15 -5.39 -5.54 -1.61
N LEU A 16 -5.80 -5.47 -2.88
CA LEU A 16 -6.98 -6.16 -3.38
C LEU A 16 -6.68 -7.64 -3.66
N ASP A 17 -5.51 -7.91 -4.24
CA ASP A 17 -5.10 -9.27 -4.63
C ASP A 17 -4.25 -9.95 -3.54
N PHE A 18 -3.65 -9.18 -2.61
CA PHE A 18 -2.82 -9.72 -1.54
C PHE A 18 -3.51 -10.79 -0.68
N PRO A 19 -4.79 -10.65 -0.26
CA PRO A 19 -5.46 -11.68 0.53
C PRO A 19 -5.45 -13.06 -0.12
N ALA A 20 -5.81 -13.15 -1.39
CA ALA A 20 -5.78 -14.40 -2.14
C ALA A 20 -4.36 -15.00 -2.24
N ARG A 21 -3.33 -14.15 -2.32
CA ARG A 21 -1.93 -14.62 -2.32
C ARG A 21 -1.48 -15.12 -0.96
N ALA A 22 -1.88 -14.45 0.12
CA ALA A 22 -1.58 -14.85 1.49
C ALA A 22 -2.25 -16.19 1.83
N GLU A 23 -3.50 -16.39 1.39
CA GLU A 23 -4.21 -17.67 1.50
C GLU A 23 -3.52 -18.79 0.72
N ALA A 24 -3.15 -18.54 -0.55
CA ALA A 24 -2.43 -19.51 -1.36
C ALA A 24 -1.06 -19.90 -0.77
N ALA A 25 -0.42 -18.99 -0.04
CA ALA A 25 0.81 -19.23 0.69
C ALA A 25 0.59 -19.85 2.09
N GLN A 26 -0.64 -20.19 2.47
CA GLN A 26 -1.00 -20.69 3.81
C GLN A 26 -0.65 -19.72 4.96
N LYS A 27 -0.59 -18.42 4.68
CA LYS A 27 -0.28 -17.36 5.65
C LYS A 27 -1.37 -16.27 5.69
N PRO A 28 -2.67 -16.62 5.92
CA PRO A 28 -3.76 -15.64 5.91
C PRO A 28 -3.59 -14.53 6.97
N GLY A 29 -2.84 -14.78 8.05
CA GLY A 29 -2.53 -13.79 9.09
C GLY A 29 -1.77 -12.56 8.57
N MET A 30 -1.00 -12.71 7.49
CA MET A 30 -0.23 -11.60 6.90
C MET A 30 -1.12 -10.49 6.33
N VAL A 31 -2.40 -10.78 6.03
CA VAL A 31 -3.35 -9.77 5.55
C VAL A 31 -3.54 -8.67 6.59
N ALA A 32 -3.79 -9.05 7.85
CA ALA A 32 -3.90 -8.09 8.93
C ALA A 32 -2.60 -7.29 9.12
N GLY A 33 -1.44 -7.95 8.97
CA GLY A 33 -0.13 -7.32 9.02
C GLY A 33 0.02 -6.19 8.00
N VAL A 34 -0.19 -6.48 6.71
CA VAL A 34 -0.09 -5.47 5.63
C VAL A 34 -1.05 -4.30 5.82
N TYR A 35 -2.30 -4.56 6.23
CA TYR A 35 -3.25 -3.48 6.49
C TYR A 35 -2.84 -2.64 7.71
N GLY A 36 -2.31 -3.29 8.75
CA GLY A 36 -1.77 -2.64 9.94
C GLY A 36 -0.55 -1.76 9.65
N LEU A 37 0.36 -2.22 8.78
CA LEU A 37 1.54 -1.44 8.34
C LEU A 37 1.17 -0.13 7.65
N LEU A 38 0.07 -0.14 6.89
CA LEU A 38 -0.44 1.06 6.23
C LEU A 38 -1.31 1.91 7.15
N GLY A 39 -1.58 1.47 8.38
CA GLY A 39 -2.48 2.15 9.31
C GLY A 39 -3.95 2.07 8.92
N ALA A 40 -4.32 1.15 8.03
CA ALA A 40 -5.70 0.97 7.60
C ALA A 40 -6.62 0.59 8.78
N ASN A 41 -6.07 -0.05 9.81
CA ASN A 41 -6.77 -0.39 11.05
C ASN A 41 -7.05 0.81 11.98
N LYS A 42 -6.53 2.01 11.66
CA LYS A 42 -6.75 3.24 12.45
C LYS A 42 -7.82 4.16 11.85
N ILE A 43 -8.40 3.78 10.70
CA ILE A 43 -9.31 4.63 9.92
C ILE A 43 -10.53 3.86 9.45
N GLU A 44 -11.56 4.61 9.06
CA GLU A 44 -12.78 4.08 8.44
C GLU A 44 -12.84 4.45 6.95
N PRO A 45 -13.59 3.71 6.11
CA PRO A 45 -13.77 4.02 4.68
C PRO A 45 -14.19 5.46 4.39
N GLU A 46 -15.04 6.04 5.23
CA GLU A 46 -15.52 7.42 5.13
C GLU A 46 -14.37 8.43 5.23
N GLN A 47 -13.33 8.11 5.98
CA GLN A 47 -12.16 8.95 6.10
C GLN A 47 -11.35 8.97 4.80
N ILE A 48 -11.19 7.83 4.13
CA ILE A 48 -10.58 7.77 2.79
C ILE A 48 -11.43 8.55 1.78
N GLN A 49 -12.76 8.40 1.85
CA GLN A 49 -13.69 9.12 0.99
C GLN A 49 -13.56 10.64 1.16
N SER A 50 -13.33 11.11 2.40
CA SER A 50 -13.13 12.54 2.71
C SER A 50 -11.86 13.11 2.05
N TRP A 51 -10.83 12.29 1.89
CA TRP A 51 -9.54 12.69 1.30
C TRP A 51 -9.58 12.84 -0.23
N LEU A 52 -10.55 12.23 -0.92
CA LEU A 52 -10.50 12.13 -2.37
C LEU A 52 -10.52 13.48 -3.10
N SER A 53 -11.15 14.49 -2.51
CA SER A 53 -11.13 15.84 -3.08
C SER A 53 -9.73 16.45 -3.04
N ASP A 54 -9.07 16.38 -1.88
CA ASP A 54 -7.72 16.93 -1.68
C ASP A 54 -6.67 16.15 -2.48
N TRP A 55 -6.78 14.82 -2.49
CA TRP A 55 -5.99 13.94 -3.34
C TRP A 55 -6.11 14.30 -4.82
N LYS A 56 -7.35 14.42 -5.33
CA LYS A 56 -7.60 14.70 -6.75
C LYS A 56 -7.07 16.07 -7.15
N SER A 57 -7.25 17.06 -6.28
CA SER A 57 -6.72 18.41 -6.47
C SER A 57 -5.19 18.42 -6.52
N ALA A 58 -4.54 17.73 -5.56
CA ALA A 58 -3.08 17.57 -5.54
C ALA A 58 -2.57 16.85 -6.80
N TYR A 59 -3.21 15.74 -7.19
CA TYR A 59 -2.84 14.98 -8.40
C TYR A 59 -2.93 15.85 -9.66
N GLN A 60 -4.04 16.56 -9.84
CA GLN A 60 -4.23 17.45 -10.99
C GLN A 60 -3.15 18.51 -11.07
N LEU A 61 -2.85 19.18 -9.95
CA LEU A 61 -1.82 20.21 -9.90
C LEU A 61 -0.42 19.65 -10.15
N ALA A 62 -0.09 18.51 -9.54
CA ALA A 62 1.20 17.85 -9.71
C ALA A 62 1.42 17.38 -11.15
N SER A 63 0.36 16.90 -11.83
CA SER A 63 0.46 16.42 -13.22
C SER A 63 0.87 17.48 -14.25
N GLY A 64 0.83 18.77 -13.88
CA GLY A 64 1.34 19.88 -14.68
C GLY A 64 2.79 20.27 -14.37
N LYS A 65 3.49 19.56 -13.47
CA LYS A 65 4.88 19.86 -13.09
C LYS A 65 5.86 19.03 -13.92
N THR A 66 7.03 19.60 -14.22
CA THR A 66 8.04 18.97 -15.07
C THR A 66 8.82 17.84 -14.38
N ASN A 67 8.84 17.83 -13.05
CA ASN A 67 9.63 16.88 -12.25
C ASN A 67 8.75 15.91 -11.45
N VAL A 68 7.49 15.75 -11.85
CA VAL A 68 6.58 14.79 -11.21
C VAL A 68 6.83 13.39 -11.77
N ASP A 69 6.59 12.37 -10.95
CA ASP A 69 6.62 10.97 -11.38
C ASP A 69 5.66 10.73 -12.57
N GLU A 70 6.07 9.92 -13.54
CA GLU A 70 5.31 9.61 -14.75
C GLU A 70 3.95 8.94 -14.49
N SER A 71 3.79 8.33 -13.31
CA SER A 71 2.52 7.79 -12.84
C SER A 71 1.51 8.90 -12.57
N ILE A 72 1.94 10.14 -12.33
CA ILE A 72 1.11 11.31 -12.07
C ILE A 72 0.91 12.12 -13.35
N HIS A 73 0.15 11.52 -14.28
CA HIS A 73 -0.17 12.13 -15.57
C HIS A 73 -1.68 12.39 -15.70
N VAL A 74 -2.07 13.51 -16.32
CA VAL A 74 -3.47 13.94 -16.42
C VAL A 74 -4.40 12.86 -17.01
N THR A 75 -3.92 12.07 -17.97
CA THR A 75 -4.71 10.97 -18.59
C THR A 75 -4.92 9.78 -17.65
N ARG A 76 -4.06 9.60 -16.64
CA ARG A 76 -4.15 8.53 -15.65
C ARG A 76 -5.03 8.89 -14.45
N LEU A 77 -5.38 10.18 -14.27
CA LEU A 77 -6.23 10.61 -13.15
C LEU A 77 -7.55 9.83 -13.09
N ASN A 78 -8.26 9.75 -14.22
CA ASN A 78 -9.53 9.02 -14.28
C ASN A 78 -9.36 7.51 -14.08
N TYR A 79 -8.20 6.96 -14.43
CA TYR A 79 -7.86 5.57 -14.20
C TYR A 79 -7.74 5.26 -12.70
N TYR A 80 -7.06 6.12 -11.93
CA TYR A 80 -6.95 5.98 -10.48
C TYR A 80 -8.25 6.33 -9.73
N ASP A 81 -8.92 7.42 -10.10
CA ASP A 81 -10.17 7.87 -9.44
C ASP A 81 -11.25 6.77 -9.51
N LYS A 82 -11.43 6.16 -10.69
CA LYS A 82 -12.37 5.04 -10.86
C LYS A 82 -11.95 3.80 -10.07
N ALA A 83 -10.64 3.54 -9.96
CA ALA A 83 -10.12 2.42 -9.17
C ALA A 83 -10.44 2.57 -7.68
N ILE A 84 -10.13 3.74 -7.13
CA ILE A 84 -10.33 4.07 -5.74
C ILE A 84 -11.82 3.97 -5.38
N LYS A 85 -12.69 4.58 -6.20
CA LYS A 85 -14.14 4.52 -6.01
C LYS A 85 -14.69 3.10 -6.10
N ALA A 86 -14.19 2.29 -7.03
CA ALA A 86 -14.61 0.90 -7.14
C ALA A 86 -14.22 0.09 -5.89
N MET A 87 -13.02 0.30 -5.35
CA MET A 87 -12.58 -0.34 -4.10
C MET A 87 -13.42 0.13 -2.91
N LEU A 88 -13.66 1.44 -2.77
CA LEU A 88 -14.49 1.99 -1.68
C LEU A 88 -15.94 1.48 -1.70
N ALA A 89 -16.47 1.12 -2.87
CA ALA A 89 -17.80 0.54 -3.01
C ALA A 89 -17.82 -1.01 -2.95
N SER A 90 -16.67 -1.64 -2.72
CA SER A 90 -16.54 -3.10 -2.67
C SER A 90 -16.66 -3.64 -1.23
N GLU A 91 -16.49 -4.95 -1.07
CA GLU A 91 -16.45 -5.61 0.24
C GLU A 91 -15.15 -5.32 1.01
N THR A 92 -14.11 -4.78 0.34
CA THR A 92 -12.81 -4.46 0.94
C THR A 92 -12.45 -2.97 0.73
N PRO A 93 -13.22 -2.03 1.30
CA PRO A 93 -13.04 -0.60 1.04
C PRO A 93 -11.68 -0.05 1.46
N LEU A 94 -11.11 -0.58 2.54
CA LEU A 94 -9.81 -0.19 3.05
C LEU A 94 -8.65 -0.56 2.11
N SER A 95 -8.84 -1.47 1.14
CA SER A 95 -7.81 -1.77 0.12
C SER A 95 -7.45 -0.54 -0.73
N SER A 96 -8.35 0.44 -0.81
CA SER A 96 -8.12 1.68 -1.55
C SER A 96 -7.01 2.55 -0.96
N VAL A 97 -6.69 2.40 0.35
CA VAL A 97 -5.74 3.25 1.06
C VAL A 97 -4.36 3.25 0.40
N TRP A 98 -3.89 2.09 -0.08
CA TRP A 98 -2.60 1.97 -0.73
C TRP A 98 -2.54 2.84 -2.00
N LEU A 99 -3.56 2.75 -2.85
CA LEU A 99 -3.58 3.48 -4.11
C LEU A 99 -3.70 5.00 -3.90
N VAL A 100 -4.52 5.40 -2.93
CA VAL A 100 -4.63 6.81 -2.52
C VAL A 100 -3.28 7.30 -2.02
N LEU A 101 -2.71 6.64 -1.00
CA LEU A 101 -1.47 7.06 -0.37
C LEU A 101 -0.31 7.11 -1.36
N TRP A 102 -0.12 6.07 -2.17
CA TRP A 102 0.97 6.01 -3.15
C TRP A 102 0.90 7.17 -4.15
N THR A 103 -0.25 7.36 -4.81
CA THR A 103 -0.39 8.42 -5.81
C THR A 103 -0.41 9.82 -5.20
N TRP A 104 -0.90 9.96 -3.96
CA TRP A 104 -0.81 11.23 -3.23
C TRP A 104 0.64 11.58 -2.89
N THR A 105 1.39 10.61 -2.36
CA THR A 105 2.82 10.77 -2.01
C THR A 105 3.63 11.18 -3.24
N LEU A 106 3.45 10.52 -4.38
CA LEU A 106 4.10 10.93 -5.64
C LEU A 106 3.71 12.35 -6.08
N SER A 107 2.44 12.73 -5.88
CA SER A 107 1.98 14.08 -6.23
C SER A 107 2.65 15.14 -5.34
N ILE A 108 2.72 14.92 -4.02
CA ILE A 108 3.24 15.92 -3.08
C ILE A 108 4.75 16.13 -3.16
N GLN A 109 5.50 15.23 -3.80
CA GLN A 109 6.95 15.43 -4.03
C GLN A 109 7.26 16.71 -4.83
N THR A 110 6.28 17.23 -5.57
CA THR A 110 6.42 18.46 -6.38
C THR A 110 5.58 19.63 -5.87
N LEU A 111 4.86 19.46 -4.74
CA LEU A 111 3.92 20.43 -4.21
C LEU A 111 4.32 20.87 -2.79
N ASN A 112 3.94 22.09 -2.44
CA ASN A 112 4.18 22.69 -1.13
C ASN A 112 2.89 23.32 -0.59
N GLY A 113 2.92 23.87 0.61
CA GLY A 113 1.79 24.59 1.20
C GLY A 113 0.66 23.65 1.63
N ASP A 114 -0.58 24.02 1.33
CA ASP A 114 -1.74 23.31 1.87
C ASP A 114 -1.89 21.88 1.35
N HIS A 115 -1.51 21.61 0.09
CA HIS A 115 -1.50 20.24 -0.44
C HIS A 115 -0.57 19.30 0.34
N LEU A 116 0.60 19.80 0.75
CA LEU A 116 1.52 19.03 1.60
C LEU A 116 0.91 18.79 2.98
N LYS A 117 0.28 19.82 3.58
CA LYS A 117 -0.38 19.69 4.89
C LYS A 117 -1.55 18.70 4.87
N PHE A 118 -2.36 18.70 3.82
CA PHE A 118 -3.49 17.76 3.70
C PHE A 118 -3.00 16.30 3.64
N TRP A 119 -1.95 16.05 2.86
CA TRP A 119 -1.30 14.74 2.84
C TRP A 119 -0.68 14.37 4.19
N GLN A 120 0.00 15.30 4.87
CA GLN A 120 0.55 15.08 6.22
C GLN A 120 -0.56 14.74 7.22
N ASN A 121 -1.72 15.39 7.15
CA ASN A 121 -2.86 15.10 8.02
C ASN A 121 -3.40 13.68 7.78
N ALA A 122 -3.52 13.26 6.52
CA ALA A 122 -3.90 11.88 6.18
C ALA A 122 -2.86 10.88 6.70
N CYS A 123 -1.56 11.14 6.53
CA CYS A 123 -0.50 10.28 7.05
C CYS A 123 -0.49 10.21 8.59
N ASN A 124 -0.78 11.31 9.29
CA ASN A 124 -0.93 11.32 10.74
C ASN A 124 -2.12 10.45 11.18
N ALA A 125 -3.26 10.49 10.48
CA ALA A 125 -4.42 9.64 10.78
C ALA A 125 -4.08 8.14 10.64
N LEU A 126 -3.22 7.78 9.68
CA LEU A 126 -2.71 6.42 9.48
C LEU A 126 -1.59 6.04 10.48
N GLY A 127 -1.08 7.00 11.25
CA GLY A 127 0.10 6.81 12.11
C GLY A 127 1.41 6.63 11.33
N LEU A 128 1.45 7.10 10.08
CA LEU A 128 2.64 7.08 9.21
C LEU A 128 3.56 8.29 9.44
N LEU A 129 3.16 9.19 10.33
CA LEU A 129 3.96 10.33 10.80
C LEU A 129 3.78 10.49 12.31
N GLY A 130 4.68 11.24 12.94
CA GLY A 130 4.64 11.51 14.38
C GLY A 130 4.90 10.27 15.23
N ASP A 131 4.27 10.21 16.40
CA ASP A 131 4.53 9.19 17.43
C ASP A 131 4.20 7.77 16.97
N GLY A 132 3.26 7.61 16.02
CA GLY A 132 2.90 6.31 15.45
C GLY A 132 3.94 5.72 14.50
N PHE A 133 4.89 6.52 14.01
CA PHE A 133 5.80 6.09 12.95
C PHE A 133 6.77 4.99 13.39
N LEU A 134 7.28 5.05 14.63
CA LEU A 134 8.19 4.01 15.15
C LEU A 134 7.49 2.65 15.28
N GLU A 135 6.22 2.63 15.67
CA GLU A 135 5.39 1.40 15.70
C GLU A 135 5.30 0.79 14.29
N ARG A 136 5.21 1.61 13.25
CA ARG A 136 5.15 1.15 11.85
C ARG A 136 6.47 0.58 11.36
N ILE A 137 7.60 1.19 11.73
CA ILE A 137 8.93 0.64 11.42
C ILE A 137 9.12 -0.71 12.10
N GLN A 138 8.81 -0.82 13.39
CA GLN A 138 8.94 -2.07 14.12
C GLN A 138 8.03 -3.16 13.56
N GLY A 139 6.79 -2.80 13.20
CA GLY A 139 5.88 -3.72 12.53
C GLY A 139 6.42 -4.17 11.17
N LEU A 140 7.10 -3.29 10.43
CA LEU A 140 7.67 -3.62 9.12
C LEU A 140 8.84 -4.60 9.25
N ASP A 141 9.75 -4.38 10.20
CA ASP A 141 10.82 -5.34 10.51
C ASP A 141 10.24 -6.71 10.82
N HIS A 142 9.28 -6.78 11.74
CA HIS A 142 8.63 -8.04 12.08
C HIS A 142 7.94 -8.70 10.88
N PHE A 143 7.28 -7.91 10.04
CA PHE A 143 6.62 -8.42 8.84
C PHE A 143 7.62 -8.97 7.82
N ILE A 144 8.81 -8.37 7.71
CA ILE A 144 9.89 -8.88 6.87
C ILE A 144 10.43 -10.19 7.44
N ASP A 145 10.64 -10.29 8.76
CA ASP A 145 11.05 -11.54 9.42
C ASP A 145 10.05 -12.68 9.14
N GLU A 146 8.74 -12.39 9.21
CA GLU A 146 7.70 -13.37 8.86
C GLU A 146 7.78 -13.84 7.39
N ILE A 147 8.14 -12.94 6.48
CA ILE A 147 8.37 -13.29 5.07
C ILE A 147 9.59 -14.19 4.93
N GLU A 148 10.68 -13.89 5.63
CA GLU A 148 11.92 -14.68 5.58
C GLU A 148 11.69 -16.10 6.10
N ILE A 149 11.04 -16.23 7.26
CA ILE A 149 10.66 -17.55 7.82
C ILE A 149 9.80 -18.33 6.83
N MET A 150 8.82 -17.67 6.18
CA MET A 150 8.00 -18.32 5.18
C MET A 150 8.83 -18.78 3.96
N PHE A 151 9.83 -18.02 3.52
CA PHE A 151 10.70 -18.45 2.43
C PHE A 151 11.57 -19.65 2.83
N GLU A 152 12.08 -19.68 4.05
CA GLU A 152 12.81 -20.84 4.59
C GLU A 152 11.92 -22.08 4.63
N GLU A 153 10.70 -21.99 5.17
CA GLU A 153 9.74 -23.09 5.20
C GLU A 153 9.45 -23.65 3.80
N ILE A 154 9.34 -22.77 2.80
CA ILE A 154 9.13 -23.16 1.40
C ILE A 154 10.39 -23.82 0.83
N ALA A 155 11.58 -23.29 1.12
CA ALA A 155 12.85 -23.89 0.70
C ALA A 155 12.96 -25.32 1.25
N THR A 156 12.71 -25.51 2.55
CA THR A 156 12.71 -26.83 3.21
C THR A 156 11.72 -27.78 2.55
N ALA A 157 10.47 -27.34 2.36
CA ALA A 157 9.43 -28.17 1.77
C ALA A 157 9.73 -28.60 0.33
N ASN A 158 10.59 -27.86 -0.38
CA ASN A 158 11.00 -28.14 -1.75
C ASN A 158 12.42 -28.72 -1.86
N GLY A 159 13.07 -29.03 -0.73
CA GLY A 159 14.42 -29.61 -0.70
C GLY A 159 15.52 -28.66 -1.17
N LEU A 160 15.32 -27.36 -1.00
CA LEU A 160 16.27 -26.30 -1.35
C LEU A 160 17.19 -25.90 -0.19
N ASP A 161 17.10 -26.60 0.94
CA ASP A 161 17.99 -26.40 2.08
C ASP A 161 19.33 -27.08 1.77
N GLU A 162 20.33 -26.27 1.39
CA GLU A 162 21.69 -26.76 1.21
C GLU A 162 22.31 -27.16 2.56
N GLU A 163 22.12 -28.42 2.95
CA GLU A 163 23.18 -29.24 3.53
C GLU A 163 23.23 -30.57 2.76
N THR A 164 23.81 -30.54 1.56
CA THR A 164 24.36 -31.78 0.96
C THR A 164 25.81 -31.87 1.42
N PRO A 165 26.16 -32.71 2.41
CA PRO A 165 27.57 -32.95 2.70
C PRO A 165 28.19 -33.70 1.51
N LEU A 166 29.23 -33.09 0.92
CA LEU A 166 30.13 -33.76 -0.03
C LEU A 166 30.88 -34.91 0.64
#